data_AF-A0AAV4H2D3-F1
#
_entry.id   AF-A0AAV4H2D3-F1
#
_cell.length_a   1.000
_cell.length_b   1.000
_cell.length_c   1.000
_cell.angle_alpha   90.00
_cell.angle_beta   90.00
_cell.angle_gamma   90.00
#
_symmetry.space_group_name_H-M   'P 1'
#
loop_
_entity.id
_entity.type
_entity.pdbx_description
1 polymer ?
#
loop_
_entity_poly.entity_id
_entity_poly.type
_entity_poly.pdbx_seq_one_letter_code
_entity_poly.pdbx_strand_id
1 'polypeptide(L)'
;MIRGKRRIKQKEIADEVGISKEQVHHIVTTVLGYRKVCAHWVPRQHTVEMKAQRKNVCTQYLKRYNTEGEAFLQRILTGDESWAHHYGPECKAQSMEYRHKTSQSAR
;
A
#
# COMPACT_ATOMS: atom_id res chain seq x y z
N MET A 1 -7.28 18.61 16.11
CA MET A 1 -7.27 17.12 16.19
C MET A 1 -6.97 16.43 14.85
N ILE A 2 -7.89 16.44 13.87
CA ILE A 2 -7.74 15.66 12.62
C ILE A 2 -6.53 16.10 11.76
N ARG A 3 -6.26 17.41 11.66
CA ARG A 3 -5.10 17.94 10.92
C ARG A 3 -3.75 17.48 11.50
N GLY A 4 -3.66 17.36 12.83
CA GLY A 4 -2.45 16.94 13.53
C GLY A 4 -2.25 15.42 13.56
N LYS A 5 -3.34 14.66 13.64
CA LYS A 5 -3.33 13.18 13.63
C LYS A 5 -4.26 12.65 12.54
N ARG A 6 -3.73 12.48 11.32
CA ARG A 6 -4.52 12.04 10.14
C ARG A 6 -5.15 10.64 10.29
N ARG A 7 -4.64 9.81 11.21
CA ARG A 7 -5.11 8.44 11.49
C ARG A 7 -5.95 8.34 12.76
N ILE A 8 -6.44 9.47 13.29
CA ILE A 8 -7.30 9.48 14.49
C ILE A 8 -8.60 8.71 14.24
N LYS A 9 -9.07 7.96 15.24
CA LYS A 9 -10.36 7.26 15.18
C LYS A 9 -11.48 8.21 15.56
N GLN A 10 -12.64 8.11 14.91
CA GLN A 10 -13.82 8.90 15.29
C GLN A 10 -14.23 8.69 16.76
N LYS A 11 -13.99 7.49 17.32
CA LYS A 11 -14.20 7.22 18.75
C LYS A 11 -13.29 8.07 19.64
N GLU A 12 -11.99 8.18 19.30
CA GLU A 12 -11.06 9.03 20.06
C GLU A 12 -11.51 10.51 20.05
N ILE A 13 -12.05 10.98 18.92
CA ILE A 13 -12.62 12.33 18.82
C ILE A 13 -13.88 12.45 19.69
N ALA A 14 -14.76 11.46 19.64
CA ALA A 14 -16.00 11.44 20.41
C ALA A 14 -15.72 11.49 21.92
N ASP A 15 -14.77 10.67 22.38
CA ASP A 15 -14.36 10.58 23.78
C ASP A 15 -13.71 11.90 24.27
N GLU A 16 -12.89 12.55 23.43
CA GLU A 16 -12.20 13.80 23.79
C GLU A 16 -13.13 15.02 23.76
N VAL A 17 -14.09 15.07 22.84
CA VAL A 17 -15.03 16.20 22.69
C VAL A 17 -16.30 16.00 23.53
N GLY A 18 -16.57 14.78 24.01
CA GLY A 18 -17.74 14.46 24.82
C GLY A 18 -19.05 14.41 24.01
N ILE A 19 -18.97 14.05 22.72
CA ILE A 19 -20.14 13.96 21.83
C ILE A 19 -20.27 12.55 21.26
N SER A 20 -21.46 12.21 20.73
CA SER A 20 -21.66 10.89 20.13
C SER A 20 -20.81 10.70 18.87
N LYS A 21 -20.47 9.45 18.57
CA LYS A 21 -19.70 9.07 17.37
C LYS A 21 -20.41 9.47 16.07
N GLU A 22 -21.74 9.45 16.06
CA GLU A 22 -22.58 9.84 14.93
C GLU A 22 -22.47 11.34 14.66
N GLN A 23 -22.48 12.16 15.72
CA GLN A 23 -22.25 13.59 15.62
C GLN A 23 -20.84 13.90 15.10
N VAL A 24 -19.82 13.18 15.61
CA VAL A 24 -18.46 13.26 15.05
C VAL A 24 -18.48 12.90 13.56
N HIS A 25 -19.14 11.82 13.17
CA HIS A 25 -19.22 11.42 11.77
C HIS A 25 -19.82 12.54 10.90
N HIS A 26 -20.98 13.08 11.29
CA HIS A 26 -21.65 14.15 10.57
C HIS A 26 -20.79 15.41 10.44
N ILE A 27 -20.19 15.86 11.54
CA ILE A 27 -19.30 17.04 11.53
C ILE A 27 -18.10 16.79 10.62
N VAL A 28 -17.46 15.62 10.73
CA VAL A 28 -16.26 15.30 9.95
C VAL A 28 -16.56 15.21 8.45
N THR A 29 -17.65 14.53 8.06
CA THR A 29 -17.94 14.29 6.64
C THR A 29 -18.74 15.41 5.99
N THR A 30 -19.72 15.96 6.68
CA THR A 30 -20.70 16.90 6.11
C THR A 30 -20.28 18.35 6.35
N VAL A 31 -19.93 18.70 7.58
CA VAL A 31 -19.57 20.10 7.92
C VAL A 31 -18.14 20.43 7.50
N LEU A 32 -17.19 19.52 7.78
CA LEU A 32 -15.78 19.72 7.49
C LEU A 32 -15.32 19.13 6.14
N GLY A 33 -16.17 18.34 5.49
CA GLY A 33 -15.88 17.79 4.16
C GLY A 33 -14.76 16.74 4.11
N TYR A 34 -14.39 16.11 5.22
CA TYR A 34 -13.35 15.07 5.22
C TYR A 34 -13.91 13.72 4.78
N ARG A 35 -13.13 13.00 3.96
CA ARG A 35 -13.37 11.60 3.61
C ARG A 35 -12.27 10.71 4.18
N LYS A 36 -12.66 9.53 4.66
CA LYS A 36 -11.71 8.49 5.08
C LYS A 36 -11.21 7.74 3.84
N VAL A 37 -9.89 7.67 3.68
CA VAL A 37 -9.22 6.93 2.61
C VAL A 37 -8.26 5.89 3.21
N CYS A 38 -8.00 4.81 2.47
CA CYS A 38 -7.01 3.82 2.86
C CYS A 38 -5.59 4.37 2.66
N ALA A 39 -4.67 3.95 3.54
CA ALA A 39 -3.25 4.23 3.31
C ALA A 39 -2.74 3.36 2.15
N HIS A 40 -1.87 3.93 1.32
CA HIS A 40 -1.17 3.17 0.29
C HIS A 40 0.09 2.53 0.88
N TRP A 41 0.37 1.29 0.47
CA TRP A 41 1.63 0.64 0.78
C TRP A 41 2.76 1.31 0.01
N VAL A 42 3.84 1.63 0.72
CA VAL A 42 5.07 2.15 0.12
C VAL A 42 6.14 1.08 0.29
N PRO A 43 6.79 0.59 -0.79
CA PRO A 43 7.70 -0.55 -0.73
C PRO A 43 8.86 -0.38 0.26
N ARG A 44 9.36 0.85 0.42
CA ARG A 44 10.48 1.14 1.30
C ARG A 44 10.40 2.56 1.87
N GLN A 45 10.82 2.71 3.11
CA GLN A 45 11.07 4.03 3.69
C GLN A 45 12.45 4.54 3.26
N HIS A 46 12.49 5.60 2.46
CA HIS A 46 13.75 6.23 2.02
C HIS A 46 14.32 7.18 3.07
N THR A 47 15.65 7.20 3.20
CA THR A 47 16.38 8.22 3.97
C THR A 47 16.32 9.58 3.26
N VAL A 48 16.77 10.64 3.94
CA VAL A 48 16.79 11.99 3.37
C VAL A 48 17.73 12.05 2.15
N GLU A 49 18.88 11.40 2.26
CA GLU A 49 19.92 11.34 1.22
C GLU A 49 19.41 10.59 0.00
N MET A 50 18.75 9.44 0.19
CA MET A 50 18.13 8.69 -0.91
C MET A 50 17.07 9.51 -1.64
N LYS A 51 16.26 10.31 -0.91
CA LYS A 51 15.27 11.20 -1.52
C LYS A 51 15.94 12.32 -2.32
N ALA A 52 17.00 12.92 -1.78
CA ALA A 52 17.76 13.97 -2.45
C ALA A 52 18.42 13.45 -3.73
N GLN A 53 19.06 12.28 -3.68
CA GLN A 53 19.67 11.64 -4.84
C GLN A 53 18.62 11.31 -5.90
N ARG A 54 17.47 10.73 -5.52
CA ARG A 54 16.37 10.46 -6.45
C ARG A 54 15.87 11.72 -7.14
N LYS A 55 15.68 12.82 -6.40
CA LYS A 55 15.27 14.11 -6.96
C LYS A 55 16.30 14.63 -7.97
N ASN A 56 17.59 14.54 -7.63
CA ASN A 56 18.67 14.98 -8.52
C ASN A 56 18.65 14.20 -9.84
N VAL A 57 18.66 12.86 -9.76
CA VAL A 57 18.62 11.98 -10.94
C VAL A 57 17.38 12.25 -11.80
N CYS A 58 16.19 12.36 -11.19
CA CYS A 58 14.97 12.68 -11.94
C CYS A 58 15.05 14.05 -12.63
N THR A 59 15.66 15.04 -11.97
CA THR A 59 15.85 16.38 -12.55
C THR A 59 16.80 16.33 -13.75
N GLN A 60 17.86 15.53 -13.68
CA GLN A 60 18.78 15.34 -14.80
C GLN A 60 18.10 14.66 -15.99
N TYR A 61 17.32 13.58 -15.75
CA TYR A 61 16.56 12.92 -16.80
C TYR A 61 15.51 13.83 -17.42
N LEU A 62 14.81 14.65 -16.62
CA LEU A 62 13.85 15.62 -17.13
C LEU A 62 14.52 16.68 -18.02
N LYS A 63 15.67 17.22 -17.60
CA LYS A 63 16.44 18.16 -18.43
C LYS A 63 16.84 17.52 -19.75
N ARG A 64 17.32 16.27 -19.71
CA ARG A 64 17.72 15.53 -20.90
C ARG A 64 16.55 15.28 -21.84
N TYR A 65 15.39 14.88 -21.30
CA TYR A 65 14.16 14.74 -22.08
C TYR A 65 13.74 16.06 -22.72
N ASN A 66 13.84 17.19 -22.01
CA ASN A 66 13.51 18.49 -22.59
C ASN A 66 14.43 18.90 -23.75
N THR A 67 15.67 18.41 -23.78
CA THR A 67 16.61 18.66 -24.88
C THR A 67 16.44 17.69 -26.04
N GLU A 68 16.28 16.40 -25.77
CA GLU A 68 16.34 15.32 -26.76
C GLU A 68 14.95 14.79 -27.17
N GLY A 69 13.90 15.13 -26.43
CA GLY A 69 12.52 14.68 -26.65
C GLY A 69 12.36 13.15 -26.64
N GLU A 70 11.44 12.66 -27.46
CA GLU A 70 11.13 11.22 -27.59
C GLU A 70 12.32 10.37 -28.04
N ALA A 71 13.26 10.95 -28.80
CA ALA A 71 14.46 10.23 -29.23
C ALA A 71 15.30 9.75 -28.04
N PHE A 72 15.25 10.42 -26.88
CA PHE A 72 15.89 9.93 -25.65
C PHE A 72 15.19 8.67 -25.12
N LEU A 73 13.85 8.69 -25.03
CA LEU A 73 13.08 7.56 -24.50
C LEU A 73 13.21 6.32 -25.40
N GLN A 74 13.22 6.48 -26.72
CA GLN A 74 13.36 5.39 -27.69
C GLN A 74 14.68 4.62 -27.57
N ARG A 75 15.71 5.23 -26.97
CA ARG A 75 17.01 4.59 -26.73
C ARG A 75 17.10 3.86 -25.40
N ILE A 76 16.09 3.98 -24.53
CA ILE A 76 16.10 3.32 -23.22
C ILE A 76 15.59 1.89 -23.37
N LEU A 77 16.46 0.94 -23.03
CA LEU A 77 16.07 -0.45 -22.81
C LEU A 77 15.96 -0.68 -21.29
N THR A 78 14.78 -1.08 -20.82
CA THR A 78 14.55 -1.42 -19.41
C THR A 78 14.26 -2.90 -19.24
N GLY A 79 14.75 -3.49 -18.16
CA GLY A 79 14.38 -4.84 -17.72
C GLY A 79 14.37 -4.90 -16.20
N ASP A 80 13.50 -5.75 -15.65
CA ASP A 80 13.45 -6.07 -14.22
C ASP A 80 13.02 -7.53 -14.06
N GLU A 81 13.35 -8.12 -12.92
CA GLU A 81 12.99 -9.49 -12.60
C GLU A 81 11.70 -9.49 -11.77
N SER A 82 10.70 -10.24 -12.24
CA SER A 82 9.46 -10.46 -11.49
C SER A 82 9.36 -11.93 -11.10
N TRP A 83 9.03 -12.19 -9.83
CA TRP A 83 8.77 -13.54 -9.37
C TRP A 83 7.52 -14.12 -10.05
N ALA A 84 7.70 -15.18 -10.84
CA ALA A 84 6.60 -15.99 -11.35
C ALA A 84 6.28 -17.08 -10.33
N HIS A 85 5.21 -16.89 -9.58
CA HIS A 85 4.75 -17.92 -8.64
C HIS A 85 4.11 -19.08 -9.41
N HIS A 86 4.78 -20.23 -9.47
CA HIS A 86 4.16 -21.47 -9.93
C HIS A 86 3.29 -22.02 -8.80
N TYR A 87 1.99 -21.74 -8.86
CA TYR A 87 1.04 -22.34 -7.93
C TYR A 87 0.81 -23.79 -8.33
N GLY A 88 1.39 -24.73 -7.57
CA GLY A 88 1.00 -26.13 -7.60
C GLY A 88 -0.03 -26.37 -6.51
N PRO A 89 -1.34 -26.29 -6.78
CA PRO A 89 -2.30 -26.86 -5.87
C PRO A 89 -2.17 -28.36 -6.03
N GLU A 90 -1.64 -29.04 -5.02
CA GLU A 90 -2.47 -30.15 -4.58
C GLU A 90 -3.75 -29.51 -4.06
N CYS A 91 -4.81 -29.53 -4.87
CA CYS A 91 -6.10 -29.08 -4.38
C CYS A 91 -6.46 -29.96 -3.17
N LYS A 92 -7.31 -29.47 -2.27
CA LYS A 92 -7.71 -30.24 -1.07
C LYS A 92 -8.21 -31.65 -1.40
N ALA A 93 -8.74 -31.85 -2.61
CA ALA A 93 -9.13 -33.15 -3.16
C ALA A 93 -7.93 -34.05 -3.54
N GLN A 94 -6.84 -33.49 -4.05
CA GLN A 94 -5.59 -34.22 -4.37
C GLN A 94 -4.78 -34.60 -3.12
N SER A 95 -4.94 -33.87 -2.02
CA SER A 95 -4.32 -34.19 -0.72
C SER A 95 -5.21 -35.09 0.17
N MET A 96 -6.35 -35.58 -0.34
CA MET A 96 -7.17 -36.53 0.41
C MET A 96 -6.56 -37.94 0.34
N GLU A 97 -6.24 -38.48 1.50
CA GLU A 97 -5.81 -39.88 1.64
C GLU A 97 -6.92 -40.70 2.32
N TYR A 98 -7.17 -41.91 1.81
CA TYR A 98 -8.02 -42.88 2.51
C TYR A 98 -7.28 -43.42 3.74
N ARG A 99 -7.91 -43.35 4.91
CA ARG A 99 -7.37 -43.93 6.15
C ARG A 99 -8.17 -45.15 6.59
N HIS A 100 -7.46 -46.17 7.08
CA HIS A 100 -8.08 -47.34 7.70
C HIS A 100 -8.63 -46.97 9.09
N LYS A 101 -9.72 -47.63 9.52
CA LYS A 101 -10.42 -47.30 10.79
C LYS A 101 -9.54 -47.43 12.04
N THR A 102 -8.43 -48.16 11.93
CA THR A 102 -7.48 -48.40 13.02
C THR A 102 -6.26 -47.47 12.99
N SER A 103 -6.16 -46.58 11.99
CA SER A 103 -5.07 -45.59 11.92
C SER A 103 -5.30 -44.50 12.95
N GLN A 104 -4.38 -44.35 13.92
CA GLN A 104 -4.41 -43.22 14.84
C GLN A 104 -4.05 -41.92 14.13
N SER A 105 -4.75 -40.84 14.46
CA SER A 105 -4.39 -39.50 13.98
C SER A 105 -3.03 -39.11 14.58
N ALA A 106 -2.03 -38.85 13.73
CA ALA A 106 -0.88 -38.08 14.18
C ALA A 106 -1.37 -36.71 14.67
N ARG A 107 -0.96 -36.34 15.89
CA ARG A 107 -1.04 -34.95 16.39
C ARG A 107 0.10 -34.14 15.80
#